data_AF-A0A1C6SB35-F1
#
_entry.id   AF-A0A1C6SB35-F1
#
_cell.length_a   1.000
_cell.length_b   1.000
_cell.length_c   1.000
_cell.angle_alpha   90.00
_cell.angle_beta   90.00
_cell.angle_gamma   90.00
#
_symmetry.space_group_name_H-M   'P 1'
#
loop_
_entity.id
_entity.type
_entity.pdbx_description
1 polymer ?
#
loop_
_entity_poly.entity_id
_entity_poly.type
_entity_poly.pdbx_seq_one_letter_code
_entity_poly.pdbx_strand_id
1 'polypeptide(L)'
;MRTDPELRQRVAELVSGATGGDVAVADLLAGGSMVALGLDSLGLLRLVDAIELEYEVEVDLQAPGRGLDTLDDLVTLVAASS
;
A
#
# COMPACT_ATOMS: atom_id res chain seq x y z
N MET A 1 10.61 3.71 16.61
CA MET A 1 10.57 4.62 15.44
C MET A 1 11.00 3.80 14.25
N ARG A 2 10.05 3.25 13.49
CA ARG A 2 10.39 2.51 12.25
C ARG A 2 11.01 3.51 11.28
N THR A 3 12.12 3.12 10.67
CA THR A 3 12.79 3.94 9.66
C THR A 3 12.02 3.83 8.33
N ASP A 4 12.00 4.88 7.50
CA ASP A 4 11.31 4.89 6.19
C ASP A 4 11.49 3.62 5.33
N PRO A 5 12.70 3.03 5.20
CA PRO A 5 12.87 1.79 4.43
C PRO A 5 12.17 0.57 5.04
N GLU A 6 12.06 0.47 6.37
CA GLU A 6 11.34 -0.63 7.03
C GLU A 6 9.83 -0.48 6.90
N LEU A 7 9.32 0.77 6.91
CA LEU A 7 7.92 1.04 6.61
C LEU A 7 7.61 0.71 5.16
N ARG A 8 8.46 1.15 4.22
CA ARG A 8 8.33 0.88 2.79
C ARG A 8 8.29 -0.61 2.49
N GLN A 9 9.22 -1.38 3.05
CA GLN A 9 9.25 -2.84 2.91
C GLN A 9 7.94 -3.47 3.38
N ARG A 10 7.46 -3.07 4.57
CA ARG A 10 6.28 -3.67 5.16
C ARG A 10 4.99 -3.34 4.42
N VAL A 11 4.86 -2.11 3.95
CA VAL A 11 3.72 -1.70 3.12
C VAL A 11 3.74 -2.48 1.80
N ALA A 12 4.91 -2.71 1.19
CA ALA A 12 5.01 -3.52 -0.03
C ALA A 12 4.57 -4.98 0.21
N GLU A 13 4.94 -5.57 1.35
CA GLU A 13 4.47 -6.90 1.75
C GLU A 13 2.95 -6.96 1.92
N LEU A 14 2.34 -5.90 2.49
CA LEU A 14 0.88 -5.79 2.61
C LEU A 14 0.19 -5.72 1.24
N VAL A 15 0.71 -4.92 0.31
CA VAL A 15 0.19 -4.84 -1.07
C VAL A 15 0.30 -6.19 -1.78
N SER A 16 1.44 -6.87 -1.65
CA SER A 16 1.64 -8.20 -2.22
C SER A 16 0.68 -9.22 -1.61
N GLY A 17 0.48 -9.19 -0.28
CA GLY A 17 -0.49 -10.05 0.40
C GLY A 17 -1.94 -9.78 -0.02
N ALA A 18 -2.34 -8.52 -0.15
CA ALA A 18 -3.69 -8.12 -0.55
C ALA A 18 -4.04 -8.56 -1.98
N THR A 19 -3.04 -8.57 -2.86
CA THR A 19 -3.15 -9.06 -4.25
C THR A 19 -2.97 -10.57 -4.37
N GLY A 20 -2.83 -11.31 -3.25
CA GLY A 20 -2.60 -12.75 -3.28
C GLY A 20 -1.25 -13.15 -3.91
N GLY A 21 -0.30 -12.22 -3.98
CA GLY A 21 1.01 -12.42 -4.59
C GLY A 21 1.10 -12.07 -6.07
N ASP A 22 0.01 -11.57 -6.70
CA ASP A 22 0.04 -11.14 -8.10
C ASP A 22 0.97 -9.94 -8.31
N VAL A 23 1.05 -9.04 -7.32
CA VAL A 23 2.01 -7.93 -7.33
C VAL A 23 3.22 -8.31 -6.46
N ALA A 24 4.41 -8.36 -7.07
CA ALA A 24 5.62 -8.69 -6.34
C ALA A 24 6.16 -7.48 -5.55
N VAL A 25 6.66 -7.75 -4.34
CA VAL A 25 7.31 -6.75 -3.47
C VAL A 25 8.46 -6.03 -4.19
N ALA A 26 9.25 -6.76 -4.98
CA ALA A 26 10.38 -6.18 -5.71
C ALA A 26 9.94 -5.12 -6.73
N ASP A 27 8.83 -5.35 -7.43
CA ASP A 27 8.31 -4.41 -8.44
C ASP A 27 7.73 -3.15 -7.79
N LEU A 28 7.10 -3.30 -6.63
CA LEU A 28 6.63 -2.18 -5.81
C LEU A 28 7.79 -1.33 -5.30
N LEU A 29 8.85 -1.98 -4.81
CA LEU A 29 10.05 -1.30 -4.32
C LEU A 29 10.82 -0.60 -5.45
N ALA A 30 10.74 -1.11 -6.68
CA ALA A 30 11.29 -0.47 -7.86
C ALA A 30 10.57 0.84 -8.25
N GLY A 31 9.42 1.15 -7.62
CA GLY A 31 8.67 2.39 -7.84
C GLY A 31 7.63 2.32 -8.95
N GLY A 32 7.17 1.11 -9.30
CA GLY A 32 6.08 0.94 -10.27
C GLY A 32 4.74 1.46 -9.75
N SER A 33 3.87 1.88 -10.69
CA SER A 33 2.46 2.18 -10.37
C SER A 33 1.75 0.90 -9.93
N MET A 34 1.08 0.93 -8.78
CA MET A 34 0.41 -0.26 -8.23
C MET A 34 -0.69 -0.76 -9.17
N VAL A 35 -1.43 0.15 -9.80
CA VAL A 35 -2.46 -0.18 -10.79
C VAL A 35 -1.83 -0.81 -12.03
N ALA A 36 -0.69 -0.29 -12.49
CA ALA A 36 0.03 -0.85 -13.63
C ALA A 36 0.61 -2.25 -13.32
N LEU A 37 0.95 -2.51 -12.07
CA LEU A 37 1.43 -3.82 -11.60
C LEU A 37 0.30 -4.85 -11.45
N GLY A 38 -0.96 -4.44 -11.53
CA GLY A 38 -2.12 -5.33 -11.46
C GLY A 38 -2.94 -5.20 -10.18
N LEU A 39 -2.76 -4.14 -9.39
CA LEU A 39 -3.67 -3.83 -8.29
C LEU A 39 -5.05 -3.46 -8.87
N ASP A 40 -6.00 -4.37 -8.71
CA ASP A 40 -7.39 -4.17 -9.11
C ASP A 40 -8.26 -3.64 -7.94
N SER A 41 -9.54 -3.40 -8.21
CA SER A 41 -10.49 -2.90 -7.21
C SER A 41 -10.64 -3.83 -5.99
N LEU A 42 -10.50 -5.15 -6.17
CA LEU A 42 -10.61 -6.12 -5.07
C LEU A 42 -9.33 -6.13 -4.22
N GLY A 43 -8.17 -6.11 -4.88
CA GLY A 43 -6.87 -5.98 -4.24
C GLY A 43 -6.78 -4.68 -3.44
N LEU A 44 -7.34 -3.59 -3.97
CA LEU A 44 -7.44 -2.31 -3.26
C LEU A 44 -8.28 -2.43 -1.98
N LEU A 45 -9.47 -3.03 -2.05
CA LEU A 45 -10.33 -3.23 -0.87
C LEU A 45 -9.65 -4.10 0.20
N ARG A 46 -9.01 -5.20 -0.21
CA ARG A 46 -8.26 -6.07 0.71
C ARG A 46 -7.06 -5.37 1.33
N LEU A 47 -6.42 -4.47 0.57
CA LEU A 47 -5.30 -3.69 1.04
C LEU A 47 -5.74 -2.69 2.11
N VAL A 48 -6.87 -2.00 1.90
CA VAL A 48 -7.50 -1.15 2.93
C VAL A 48 -7.70 -1.98 4.20
N ASP A 49 -8.47 -3.06 4.12
CA ASP A 49 -8.77 -3.90 5.28
C ASP A 49 -7.49 -4.35 6.03
N ALA A 50 -6.44 -4.73 5.30
CA ALA A 50 -5.18 -5.17 5.88
C ALA A 50 -4.40 -4.04 6.57
N ILE A 51 -4.40 -2.82 6.01
CA ILE A 51 -3.76 -1.65 6.63
C ILE A 51 -4.54 -1.21 7.86
N GLU A 52 -5.86 -1.13 7.77
CA GLU A 52 -6.71 -0.73 8.90
C GLU A 52 -6.56 -1.72 10.07
N LEU A 53 -6.45 -3.01 9.78
CA LEU A 53 -6.21 -4.04 10.79
C LEU A 53 -4.79 -4.00 11.36
N GLU A 54 -3.76 -3.76 10.55
CA GLU A 54 -2.35 -3.77 11.02
C GLU A 54 -1.99 -2.50 11.79
N TYR A 55 -2.56 -1.35 11.43
CA TYR A 55 -2.19 -0.04 11.99
C TYR A 55 -3.30 0.60 12.84
N GLU A 56 -4.48 -0.01 12.94
CA GLU A 56 -5.65 0.52 13.67
C GLU A 56 -6.06 1.93 13.22
N VAL A 57 -5.91 2.21 11.92
CA VAL A 57 -6.25 3.49 11.27
C VAL A 57 -7.40 3.30 10.28
N GLU A 58 -8.12 4.36 9.92
CA GLU A 58 -9.13 4.34 8.86
C GLU A 58 -8.53 4.91 7.57
N VAL A 59 -8.58 4.15 6.48
CA VAL A 59 -7.88 4.50 5.22
C VAL A 59 -8.83 4.49 4.05
N ASP A 60 -9.16 5.67 3.55
CA ASP A 60 -9.88 5.81 2.28
C ASP A 60 -8.89 5.97 1.12
N LEU A 61 -8.62 4.86 0.42
CA LEU A 61 -7.83 4.83 -0.81
C LEU A 61 -8.64 5.26 -2.06
N GLN A 62 -9.96 5.36 -1.96
CA GLN A 62 -10.83 5.80 -3.06
C GLN A 62 -11.15 7.30 -2.99
N ALA A 63 -10.67 7.99 -1.95
CA ALA A 63 -10.87 9.42 -1.76
C ALA A 63 -10.34 10.23 -2.97
N PRO A 64 -11.22 10.99 -3.67
CA PRO A 64 -10.78 11.81 -4.79
C PRO A 64 -9.80 12.90 -4.33
N GLY A 65 -8.66 13.02 -5.01
CA GLY A 65 -7.62 14.03 -4.72
C GLY A 65 -6.43 13.50 -3.90
N ARG A 66 -6.45 12.24 -3.45
CA ARG A 66 -5.26 11.53 -2.97
C ARG A 66 -4.68 10.73 -4.13
N GLY A 67 -3.54 11.17 -4.66
CA GLY A 67 -2.79 10.40 -5.65
C GLY A 67 -2.16 9.19 -4.98
N LEU A 68 -2.81 8.03 -5.07
CA LEU A 68 -2.28 6.74 -4.62
C LEU A 68 -1.90 5.94 -5.86
N ASP A 69 -0.82 6.37 -6.51
CA ASP A 69 -0.32 5.71 -7.72
C ASP A 69 0.84 4.78 -7.37
N THR A 70 1.68 5.18 -6.41
CA THR A 70 2.91 4.48 -6.06
C THR A 70 2.93 3.97 -4.62
N LEU A 71 3.87 3.06 -4.35
CA LEU A 71 4.15 2.60 -2.98
C LEU A 71 4.52 3.76 -2.04
N ASP A 72 5.22 4.78 -2.54
CA ASP A 72 5.64 5.95 -1.76
C ASP A 72 4.45 6.76 -1.24
N ASP A 73 3.40 6.91 -2.05
CA ASP A 73 2.17 7.59 -1.65
C ASP A 73 1.48 6.87 -0.49
N LEU A 74 1.45 5.53 -0.57
CA LEU A 74 0.86 4.67 0.46
C LEU A 74 1.68 4.70 1.76
N VAL A 75 3.00 4.65 1.66
CA VAL A 75 3.91 4.78 2.81
C VAL A 75 3.71 6.12 3.51
N THR A 76 3.62 7.20 2.73
CA THR A 76 3.38 8.56 3.25
C THR A 76 2.04 8.64 3.98
N LEU A 77 1.00 8.01 3.44
CA LEU A 77 -0.33 7.97 4.04
C LEU A 77 -0.33 7.23 5.40
N VAL A 78 0.32 6.06 5.45
CA VAL A 78 0.44 5.28 6.69
C VAL A 78 1.26 6.02 7.74
N ALA A 79 2.39 6.61 7.34
CA ALA A 79 3.25 7.40 8.23
C ALA A 79 2.54 8.64 8.80
N ALA A 80 1.64 9.26 8.03
CA ALA A 80 0.86 10.40 8.50
C ALA A 80 -0.26 10.03 9.47
N SER A 81 -0.64 8.74 9.52
CA SER A 81 -1.74 8.22 10.34
C SER A 81 -1.28 7.54 11.64
N SER A 82 0.04 7.36 11.83
CA SER A 82 0.70 6.73 12.99
C SER A 82 1.40 7.74 13.89
#